data_AF-A0A821PCU3-F1
#
_entry.id   AF-A0A821PCU3-F1
#
_cell.length_a   1.000
_cell.length_b   1.000
_cell.length_c   1.000
_cell.angle_alpha   90.00
_cell.angle_beta   90.00
_cell.angle_gamma   90.00
#
_symmetry.space_group_name_H-M   'P 1'
#
loop_
_entity.id
_entity.type
_entity.pdbx_description
1 polymer ?
#
loop_
_entity_poly.entity_id
_entity_poly.type
_entity_poly.pdbx_seq_one_letter_code
_entity_poly.pdbx_strand_id
1 'polypeptide(L)'
;MRNETTFKCLINDVADFGKKHNINLDQPTRLRRRASIPTRFKDSVIFTTTIGQRDRGDQQSFKSNEDKFRQELFYSLIDSILLELNDRFGDENILLLASVSAVHPKNQKFLDTEELKPLASHLTIDINQLDNELNV
;
A
#
# COMPACT_ATOMS: atom_id res chain seq x y z
N MET A 1 8.57 7.94 -7.05
CA MET A 1 7.16 7.49 -6.99
C MET A 1 6.25 8.53 -6.35
N ARG A 2 6.63 9.15 -5.23
CA ARG A 2 5.88 10.25 -4.62
C ARG A 2 6.28 11.62 -5.20
N ASN A 3 5.82 11.94 -6.41
CA ASN A 3 6.13 13.22 -7.07
C ASN A 3 4.85 13.96 -7.52
N GLU A 4 4.89 15.28 -7.46
CA GLU A 4 3.81 16.15 -7.94
C GLU A 4 3.61 16.02 -9.46
N THR A 5 4.70 15.87 -10.23
CA THR A 5 4.62 15.71 -11.68
C THR A 5 3.89 14.43 -12.07
N THR A 6 4.20 13.32 -11.41
CA THR A 6 3.54 12.02 -11.67
C THR A 6 2.07 12.05 -11.28
N PHE A 7 1.74 12.76 -10.20
CA PHE A 7 0.36 12.96 -9.79
C PHE A 7 -0.42 13.78 -10.83
N LYS A 8 0.16 14.87 -11.34
CA LYS A 8 -0.47 15.68 -12.40
C LYS A 8 -0.70 14.88 -13.68
N CYS A 9 0.27 14.07 -14.11
CA CYS A 9 0.09 13.17 -15.26
C CYS A 9 -1.09 12.22 -15.04
N LEU A 10 -1.15 11.55 -13.88
CA LEU A 10 -2.26 10.64 -13.54
C LEU A 10 -3.62 11.35 -13.58
N ILE A 11 -3.72 12.55 -13.00
CA ILE A 11 -4.98 13.32 -13.00
C ILE A 11 -5.39 13.71 -14.43
N ASN A 12 -4.42 14.09 -15.27
CA ASN A 12 -4.69 14.38 -16.68
C ASN A 12 -5.16 13.13 -17.44
N ASP A 13 -4.52 11.98 -17.21
CA ASP A 13 -4.92 10.71 -17.83
C ASP A 13 -6.34 10.32 -17.42
N VAL A 14 -6.69 10.50 -16.14
CA VAL A 14 -8.05 10.27 -15.63
C VAL A 14 -9.04 11.24 -16.27
N ALA A 15 -8.67 12.53 -16.41
CA ALA A 15 -9.51 13.52 -17.07
C ALA A 15 -9.75 13.18 -18.55
N ASP A 16 -8.72 12.76 -19.26
CA ASP A 16 -8.81 12.39 -20.68
C ASP A 16 -9.58 11.07 -20.88
N PHE A 17 -9.42 10.11 -19.98
CA PHE A 17 -10.26 8.91 -19.92
C PHE A 17 -11.73 9.28 -19.70
N GLY A 18 -12.00 10.20 -18.76
CA GLY A 18 -13.35 10.69 -18.49
C GLY A 18 -13.99 11.33 -19.71
N LYS A 19 -13.26 12.21 -20.41
CA LYS A 19 -13.71 12.82 -21.68
C LYS A 19 -13.99 11.77 -22.75
N LYS A 20 -13.07 10.82 -22.93
CA LYS A 20 -13.19 9.75 -23.94
C LYS A 20 -14.43 8.89 -23.74
N HIS A 21 -14.82 8.66 -22.49
CA HIS A 21 -15.93 7.79 -22.12
C HIS A 21 -17.19 8.54 -21.65
N ASN A 22 -17.27 9.87 -21.83
CA ASN A 22 -18.38 10.72 -21.39
C ASN A 22 -18.71 10.58 -19.89
N ILE A 23 -17.70 10.37 -19.05
CA ILE A 23 -17.84 10.30 -17.59
C ILE A 23 -17.67 11.72 -17.03
N ASN A 24 -18.71 12.21 -16.34
CA ASN A 24 -18.64 13.51 -15.67
C ASN A 24 -17.90 13.37 -14.32
N LEU A 25 -16.64 13.81 -14.30
CA LEU A 25 -15.78 13.78 -13.11
C LEU A 25 -16.05 14.94 -12.14
N ASP A 26 -16.76 15.98 -12.57
CA ASP A 26 -17.08 17.17 -11.77
C ASP A 26 -18.39 17.00 -10.97
N GLN A 27 -19.04 15.84 -11.06
CA GLN A 27 -20.23 15.59 -10.26
C GLN A 27 -19.88 15.53 -8.77
N PRO A 28 -20.51 16.35 -7.91
CA PRO A 28 -20.30 16.25 -6.48
C PRO A 28 -20.73 14.86 -6.00
N THR A 29 -19.81 14.14 -5.37
CA THR A 29 -20.13 12.91 -4.64
C THR A 29 -21.21 13.27 -3.62
N ARG A 30 -22.38 12.61 -3.70
CA ARG A 30 -23.63 12.88 -2.95
C ARG A 30 -23.41 13.75 -1.71
N LEU A 31 -24.04 14.93 -1.68
CA LEU A 31 -24.04 15.83 -0.53
C LEU A 31 -24.36 15.02 0.74
N ARG A 32 -23.34 14.85 1.59
CA ARG A 32 -23.50 14.15 2.87
C ARG A 32 -24.55 14.93 3.66
N ARG A 33 -25.64 14.25 4.07
CA ARG A 33 -26.72 14.87 4.83
C ARG A 33 -26.10 15.58 6.03
N ARG A 34 -26.29 16.90 6.13
CA ARG A 34 -25.84 17.66 7.31
C ARG A 34 -26.61 17.12 8.50
N ALA A 35 -25.90 16.66 9.52
CA ALA A 35 -26.53 16.32 10.78
C ALA A 35 -27.09 17.61 11.38
N SER A 36 -28.40 17.67 11.57
CA SER A 36 -29.06 18.77 12.27
C SER A 36 -29.44 18.26 13.65
N ILE A 37 -29.13 19.05 14.68
CA ILE A 37 -29.53 18.74 16.05
C ILE A 37 -31.07 18.80 16.10
N PRO A 38 -31.76 17.73 16.54
CA PRO A 38 -33.20 17.76 16.66
C PRO A 38 -33.65 18.88 17.58
N THR A 39 -34.72 19.58 17.21
CA THR A 39 -35.16 20.84 17.82
C THR A 39 -35.38 20.76 19.34
N ARG A 40 -35.73 19.56 19.85
CA ARG A 40 -35.99 19.29 21.27
C ARG A 40 -34.72 19.24 22.14
N PHE A 41 -33.54 19.23 21.53
CA PHE A 41 -32.27 19.08 22.22
C PHE A 41 -31.35 20.31 22.07
N LYS A 42 -31.91 21.45 21.70
CA LYS A 42 -31.16 22.71 21.56
C LYS A 42 -30.54 23.18 22.88
N ASP A 43 -31.18 22.86 24.00
CA ASP A 43 -30.76 23.27 25.34
C ASP A 43 -29.92 22.20 26.06
N SER A 44 -29.56 21.13 25.36
CA SER A 44 -28.74 20.04 25.91
C SER A 44 -27.33 20.06 25.32
N VAL A 45 -26.34 19.73 26.14
CA VAL A 45 -24.95 19.54 25.69
C VAL A 45 -24.87 18.22 24.92
N ILE A 46 -24.94 18.33 23.59
CA ILE A 46 -24.74 17.20 22.68
C ILE A 46 -23.35 17.31 22.07
N PHE A 47 -22.54 16.28 22.26
CA PHE A 47 -21.35 16.06 21.43
C PHE A 47 -21.83 15.65 20.04
N THR A 48 -21.76 16.57 19.07
CA THR A 48 -22.16 16.30 17.67
C THR A 48 -21.17 15.40 16.93
N THR A 49 -20.03 15.14 17.55
CA THR A 49 -18.99 14.23 17.08
C THR A 49 -19.26 12.86 17.64
N THR A 50 -19.51 11.89 16.76
CA THR A 50 -19.56 10.48 17.17
C THR A 50 -18.13 10.02 17.47
N ILE A 51 -17.93 9.23 18.52
CA ILE A 51 -16.64 8.58 18.81
C ILE A 51 -16.24 7.78 17.56
N GLY A 52 -15.09 8.10 16.96
CA GLY A 52 -14.61 7.49 15.71
C GLY A 52 -14.96 8.26 14.43
N GLN A 53 -15.80 9.30 14.48
CA GLN A 53 -15.71 10.35 13.47
C GLN A 53 -14.45 11.14 13.75
N ARG A 54 -13.44 10.99 12.89
CA ARG A 54 -12.34 11.94 12.83
C ARG A 54 -12.98 13.31 12.71
N ASP A 55 -12.81 14.13 13.74
CA ASP A 55 -12.98 15.55 13.63
C ASP A 55 -12.28 15.97 12.33
N ARG A 56 -13.08 16.42 11.36
CA ARG A 56 -12.61 17.46 10.46
C ARG A 56 -12.85 18.82 11.12
N GLY A 57 -12.78 18.86 12.45
CA GLY A 57 -12.31 20.02 13.18
C GLY A 57 -10.86 20.23 12.73
N ASP A 58 -10.59 21.44 12.27
CA ASP A 58 -9.40 21.82 11.53
C ASP A 58 -9.29 21.13 10.17
N GLN A 59 -9.95 21.75 9.20
CA GLN A 59 -9.37 21.84 7.88
C GLN A 59 -7.90 22.24 8.07
N GLN A 60 -6.95 21.29 7.96
CA GLN A 60 -5.80 21.60 7.13
C GLN A 60 -6.43 22.15 5.87
N SER A 61 -6.29 23.46 5.65
CA SER A 61 -6.94 24.17 4.56
C SER A 61 -6.32 23.66 3.27
N PHE A 62 -6.74 22.48 2.83
CA PHE A 62 -6.44 21.97 1.51
C PHE A 62 -6.95 23.03 0.56
N LYS A 63 -6.02 23.67 -0.16
CA LYS A 63 -6.35 24.78 -1.05
C LYS A 63 -7.28 24.32 -2.18
N SER A 64 -7.28 23.01 -2.46
CA SER A 64 -8.16 22.34 -3.43
C SER A 64 -8.54 20.92 -2.98
N ASN A 65 -9.65 20.39 -3.51
CA ASN A 65 -9.99 18.96 -3.45
C ASN A 65 -8.87 18.08 -4.01
N GLU A 66 -8.12 18.60 -4.99
CA GLU A 66 -6.96 17.93 -5.58
C GLU A 66 -5.83 17.73 -4.56
N ASP A 67 -5.51 18.75 -3.76
CA ASP A 67 -4.49 18.66 -2.71
C ASP A 67 -4.85 17.59 -1.68
N LYS A 68 -6.14 17.51 -1.36
CA LYS A 68 -6.67 16.53 -0.43
C LYS A 68 -6.57 15.12 -1.00
N PHE A 69 -6.99 14.90 -2.25
CA PHE A 69 -6.87 13.60 -2.91
C PHE A 69 -5.40 13.18 -3.02
N ARG A 70 -4.51 14.12 -3.33
CA ARG A 70 -3.06 13.88 -3.41
C ARG A 70 -2.49 13.41 -2.08
N GLN A 71 -2.80 14.09 -0.98
CA GLN A 71 -2.25 13.75 0.33
C GLN A 71 -2.93 12.54 0.97
N GLU A 72 -4.26 12.51 1.01
CA GLU A 72 -5.01 11.48 1.75
C GLU A 72 -5.09 10.16 1.00
N LEU A 73 -5.13 10.16 -0.34
CA LEU A 73 -5.27 8.94 -1.13
C LEU A 73 -3.99 8.59 -1.87
N PHE A 74 -3.50 9.47 -2.75
CA PHE A 74 -2.40 9.11 -3.64
C PHE A 74 -1.12 8.80 -2.86
N TYR A 75 -0.67 9.69 -1.97
CA TYR A 75 0.52 9.43 -1.16
C TYR A 75 0.33 8.27 -0.19
N SER A 76 -0.81 8.20 0.50
CA SER A 76 -1.10 7.09 1.42
C SER A 76 -1.08 5.73 0.71
N LEU A 77 -1.60 5.65 -0.52
CA LEU A 77 -1.60 4.43 -1.31
C LEU A 77 -0.19 4.03 -1.74
N ILE A 78 0.60 4.98 -2.26
CA ILE A 78 1.98 4.73 -2.65
C ILE A 78 2.81 4.28 -1.45
N ASP A 79 2.65 4.94 -0.31
CA ASP A 79 3.37 4.58 0.92
C ASP A 79 2.98 3.16 1.38
N SER A 80 1.70 2.78 1.27
CA SER A 80 1.24 1.42 1.58
C SER A 80 1.83 0.37 0.64
N ILE A 81 1.89 0.65 -0.66
CA ILE A 81 2.52 -0.24 -1.64
C ILE A 81 4.00 -0.40 -1.33
N LEU A 82 4.71 0.69 -0.99
CA LEU A 82 6.13 0.62 -0.65
C LEU A 82 6.37 -0.19 0.62
N LEU A 83 5.51 -0.05 1.63
CA LEU A 83 5.61 -0.87 2.85
C LEU A 83 5.44 -2.36 2.54
N GLU A 84 4.41 -2.74 1.78
CA GLU A 84 4.19 -4.13 1.38
C GLU A 84 5.33 -4.70 0.52
N LEU A 85 5.88 -3.89 -0.40
CA LEU A 85 7.01 -4.32 -1.21
C LEU A 85 8.26 -4.53 -0.36
N ASN A 86 8.53 -3.62 0.58
CA ASN A 86 9.69 -3.75 1.47
C ASN A 86 9.54 -4.94 2.43
N ASP A 87 8.34 -5.23 2.90
CA ASP A 87 8.07 -6.40 3.76
C ASP A 87 8.25 -7.71 2.98
N ARG A 88 7.65 -7.80 1.78
CA ARG A 88 7.71 -9.01 0.94
C ARG A 88 9.08 -9.27 0.34
N PHE A 89 9.80 -8.22 -0.03
CA PHE A 89 11.12 -8.30 -0.68
C PHE A 89 12.23 -7.76 0.23
N GLY A 90 12.10 -7.95 1.55
CA GLY A 90 13.20 -7.73 2.48
C GLY A 90 14.36 -8.70 2.23
N ASP A 91 15.54 -8.37 2.76
CA ASP A 91 16.78 -9.11 2.51
C ASP A 91 16.65 -10.61 2.80
N GLU A 92 16.03 -10.99 3.92
CA GLU A 92 15.80 -12.40 4.28
C GLU A 92 14.90 -13.12 3.27
N ASN A 93 13.80 -12.48 2.84
CA ASN A 93 12.87 -13.06 1.87
C ASN A 93 13.52 -13.19 0.49
N ILE A 94 14.37 -12.24 0.10
CA ILE A 94 15.15 -12.31 -1.15
C ILE A 94 16.12 -13.50 -1.10
N LEU A 95 16.86 -13.67 0.00
CA LEU A 95 17.76 -14.81 0.18
C LEU A 95 16.99 -16.13 0.14
N LEU A 96 15.81 -16.18 0.77
CA LEU A 96 14.94 -17.35 0.72
C LEU A 96 14.44 -17.64 -0.71
N LEU A 97 14.01 -16.62 -1.45
CA LEU A 97 13.61 -16.77 -2.87
C LEU A 97 14.76 -17.25 -3.76
N ALA A 98 15.96 -16.71 -3.56
CA ALA A 98 17.16 -17.15 -4.27
C ALA A 98 17.47 -18.63 -3.97
N SER A 99 17.39 -19.02 -2.71
CA SER A 99 17.59 -20.41 -2.28
C SER A 99 16.57 -21.38 -2.87
N VAL A 100 15.28 -20.99 -2.95
CA VAL A 100 14.25 -21.77 -3.65
C VAL A 100 14.57 -21.91 -5.13
N SER A 101 15.07 -20.84 -5.76
CA SER A 101 15.49 -20.87 -7.16
C SER A 101 16.69 -21.79 -7.39
N ALA A 102 17.62 -21.90 -6.44
CA ALA A 102 18.78 -22.78 -6.49
C ALA A 102 18.40 -24.28 -6.46
N VAL A 103 17.18 -24.63 -6.04
CA VAL A 103 16.64 -26.01 -6.15
C VAL A 103 16.17 -26.33 -7.58
N HIS A 104 16.06 -25.34 -8.48
CA HIS A 104 15.60 -25.58 -9.84
C HIS A 104 16.74 -26.01 -10.77
N PRO A 105 16.64 -27.13 -11.53
CA PRO A 105 17.73 -27.68 -12.35
C PRO A 105 18.29 -26.77 -13.44
N LYS A 106 17.54 -25.74 -13.86
CA LYS A 106 17.98 -24.75 -14.86
C LYS A 106 18.65 -23.52 -14.24
N ASN A 107 18.72 -23.42 -12.92
CA ASN A 107 19.42 -22.32 -12.26
C ASN A 107 20.94 -22.52 -12.43
N GLN A 108 21.68 -21.44 -12.62
CA GLN A 108 23.13 -21.47 -12.73
C GLN A 108 23.82 -21.96 -11.45
N LYS A 109 23.18 -21.73 -10.29
CA LYS A 109 23.62 -22.16 -8.97
C LYS A 109 22.81 -23.37 -8.47
N PHE A 110 22.46 -24.28 -9.38
CA PHE A 110 21.67 -25.45 -9.02
C PHE A 110 22.40 -26.31 -7.97
N LEU A 111 21.72 -26.56 -6.86
CA LEU A 111 22.24 -27.28 -5.69
C LEU A 111 23.54 -26.70 -5.09
N ASP A 112 23.79 -25.40 -5.27
CA ASP A 112 24.88 -24.72 -4.57
C ASP A 112 24.57 -24.63 -3.08
N THR A 113 25.44 -25.24 -2.27
CA THR A 113 25.32 -25.33 -0.82
C THR A 113 25.18 -23.97 -0.15
N GLU A 114 25.94 -22.96 -0.59
CA GLU A 114 25.87 -21.62 0.00
C GLU A 114 24.51 -20.94 -0.26
N GLU A 115 23.95 -21.16 -1.44
CA GLU A 115 22.63 -20.63 -1.82
C GLU A 115 21.49 -21.37 -1.11
N LEU A 116 21.66 -22.64 -0.72
CA LEU A 116 20.61 -23.43 -0.07
C LEU A 116 20.50 -23.20 1.45
N LYS A 117 21.54 -22.67 2.10
CA LYS A 117 21.57 -22.40 3.56
C LYS A 117 20.35 -21.62 4.09
N PRO A 118 19.86 -20.56 3.44
CA PRO A 118 18.67 -19.84 3.89
C PRO A 118 17.42 -20.73 3.92
N LEU A 119 17.22 -21.55 2.88
CA LEU A 119 16.09 -22.50 2.80
C LEU A 119 16.22 -23.60 3.85
N ALA A 120 17.40 -24.18 4.00
CA ALA A 120 17.68 -25.23 4.96
C ALA A 120 17.40 -24.75 6.40
N SER A 121 17.85 -23.54 6.72
CA SER A 121 17.60 -22.91 8.02
C SER A 121 16.11 -22.64 8.25
N HIS A 122 15.40 -22.16 7.22
CA HIS A 122 13.96 -21.89 7.29
C HIS A 122 13.12 -23.17 7.49
N LEU A 123 13.54 -24.29 6.90
CA LEU A 123 12.89 -25.60 7.03
C LEU A 123 13.45 -26.45 8.18
N THR A 124 14.35 -25.90 9.00
CA THR A 124 14.99 -26.61 10.12
C THR A 124 15.71 -27.90 9.70
N ILE A 125 16.35 -27.90 8.54
CA ILE A 125 17.16 -29.00 8.02
C ILE A 125 18.58 -28.90 8.59
N ASP A 126 19.20 -30.04 8.92
CA ASP A 126 20.60 -30.06 9.35
C ASP A 126 21.51 -29.70 8.17
N ILE A 127 22.14 -28.53 8.26
CA ILE A 127 23.05 -28.00 7.24
C ILE A 127 24.24 -28.95 7.03
N ASN A 128 24.74 -29.60 8.08
CA ASN A 128 25.88 -30.51 7.94
C ASN A 128 25.50 -31.76 7.15
N GLN A 129 24.28 -32.26 7.36
CA GLN A 129 23.77 -33.39 6.59
C GLN A 129 23.59 -33.00 5.12
N LEU A 130 23.03 -31.82 4.86
CA LEU A 130 22.86 -31.29 3.51
C LEU A 130 24.21 -31.14 2.79
N ASP A 131 25.22 -30.57 3.46
CA ASP A 131 26.57 -30.43 2.92
C ASP A 131 27.18 -31.79 2.57
N ASN A 132 26.95 -32.82 3.38
CA ASN A 132 27.45 -34.16 3.12
C ASN A 132 26.74 -34.83 1.94
N GLU A 133 25.43 -34.60 1.75
CA GLU A 133 24.66 -35.18 0.64
C GLU A 133 25.02 -34.55 -0.72
N LEU A 134 25.39 -33.27 -0.72
CA LEU A 134 25.71 -32.53 -1.94
C LEU A 134 27.19 -32.61 -2.34
N ASN A 135 28.09 -32.87 -1.40
CA ASN A 135 29.54 -32.98 -1.65
C ASN A 135 30.04 -34.43 -1.90
N VAL A 136 29.19 -35.32 -2.42
CA VAL A 136 29.53 -36.73 -2.73
C VAL A 136 30.26 -36.89 -4.05
#